data_AF-A0A4Y7U4P8-F1
#
_entry.id   AF-A0A4Y7U4P8-F1
#
_cell.length_a   1.000
_cell.length_b   1.000
_cell.length_c   1.000
_cell.angle_alpha   90.00
_cell.angle_beta   90.00
_cell.angle_gamma   90.00
#
_symmetry.space_group_name_H-M   'P 1'
#
loop_
_entity.id
_entity.type
_entity.pdbx_description
1 polymer ?
#
loop_
_entity_poly.entity_id
_entity_poly.type
_entity_poly.pdbx_seq_one_letter_code
_entity_poly.pdbx_strand_id
1 'polypeptide(L)'
;LYDAGNFTESEIEVVTALRFLSKTNNTRLTYECYNLLGLSVEEINNYKKSLQYFELALKQLDKLDSEGYSKERVIKSRTSIYNNMGGVYKKMEDYKRAILLYKAGLQTK
;
A
#
# COMPACT_ATOMS: atom_id res chain seq x y z
N LEU A 1 -15.12 -17.71 13.32
CA LEU A 1 -14.17 -18.77 12.88
C LEU A 1 -14.15 -18.99 11.36
N TYR A 2 -14.71 -18.07 10.55
CA TYR A 2 -14.78 -18.21 9.08
C TYR A 2 -13.69 -17.43 8.32
N ASP A 3 -12.87 -16.67 9.04
CA ASP A 3 -12.03 -15.66 8.44
C ASP A 3 -10.72 -16.23 7.86
N ALA A 4 -10.08 -17.21 8.52
CA ALA A 4 -8.76 -17.71 8.10
C ALA A 4 -8.68 -18.35 6.69
N GLY A 5 -9.80 -18.81 6.12
CA GLY A 5 -9.83 -19.48 4.80
C GLY A 5 -9.73 -18.53 3.59
N ASN A 6 -10.33 -17.34 3.67
CA ASN A 6 -10.33 -16.36 2.58
C ASN A 6 -8.99 -15.62 2.43
N PHE A 7 -8.23 -15.44 3.51
CA PHE A 7 -7.00 -14.63 3.49
C PHE A 7 -5.82 -15.35 2.83
N THR A 8 -5.70 -16.67 2.96
CA THR A 8 -4.70 -17.45 2.22
C THR A 8 -4.96 -17.41 0.72
N GLU A 9 -6.23 -17.46 0.31
CA GLU A 9 -6.60 -17.38 -1.10
C GLU A 9 -6.35 -15.97 -1.67
N SER A 10 -6.70 -14.92 -0.92
CA SER A 10 -6.38 -13.53 -1.26
C SER A 10 -4.86 -13.28 -1.36
N GLU A 11 -4.06 -13.81 -0.45
CA GLU A 11 -2.60 -13.67 -0.51
C GLU A 11 -2.03 -14.41 -1.74
N ILE A 12 -2.52 -15.63 -2.05
CA ILE A 12 -2.12 -16.39 -3.24
C ILE A 12 -2.52 -15.64 -4.52
N GLU A 13 -3.74 -15.12 -4.59
CA GLU A 13 -4.26 -14.41 -5.76
C GLU A 13 -3.46 -13.13 -6.01
N VAL A 14 -3.19 -12.35 -4.97
CA VAL A 14 -2.44 -11.10 -5.13
C VAL A 14 -0.95 -11.33 -5.39
N VAL A 15 -0.33 -12.38 -4.82
CA VAL A 15 1.03 -12.79 -5.19
C VAL A 15 1.08 -13.28 -6.65
N THR A 16 0.05 -13.98 -7.11
CA THR A 16 -0.06 -14.42 -8.50
C THR A 16 -0.23 -13.23 -9.44
N ALA A 17 -1.07 -12.27 -9.07
CA ALA A 17 -1.24 -11.01 -9.79
C ALA A 17 0.10 -10.24 -9.86
N LEU A 18 0.84 -10.12 -8.76
CA LEU A 18 2.17 -9.51 -8.77
C LEU A 18 3.15 -10.24 -9.70
N ARG A 19 3.14 -11.57 -9.74
CA ARG A 19 4.02 -12.37 -10.63
C ARG A 19 3.66 -12.20 -12.11
N PHE A 20 2.39 -11.95 -12.41
CA PHE A 20 1.94 -11.64 -13.75
C PHE A 20 2.28 -10.19 -14.13
N LEU A 21 2.08 -9.26 -13.18
CA LEU A 21 2.40 -7.85 -13.35
C LEU A 21 3.90 -7.58 -13.36
N SER A 22 4.75 -8.40 -12.73
CA SER A 22 6.21 -8.28 -12.90
C SER A 22 6.66 -8.61 -14.33
N LYS A 23 5.78 -9.22 -15.13
CA LYS A 23 5.99 -9.44 -16.57
C LYS A 23 5.42 -8.32 -17.43
N THR A 24 4.61 -7.43 -16.85
CA THR A 24 4.09 -6.25 -17.55
C THR A 24 4.83 -5.02 -17.02
N ASN A 25 5.29 -4.15 -17.90
CA ASN A 25 5.98 -2.92 -17.47
C ASN A 25 4.99 -1.85 -16.98
N ASN A 26 3.92 -2.26 -16.29
CA ASN A 26 2.80 -1.38 -15.89
C ASN A 26 2.93 -0.97 -14.42
N THR A 27 3.67 0.12 -14.21
CA THR A 27 3.95 0.70 -12.90
C THR A 27 2.68 1.02 -12.11
N ARG A 28 1.59 1.44 -12.79
CA ARG A 28 0.33 1.76 -12.10
C ARG A 28 -0.34 0.52 -11.53
N LEU A 29 -0.41 -0.57 -12.28
CA LEU A 29 -0.98 -1.81 -11.76
C LEU A 29 -0.12 -2.40 -10.65
N THR A 30 1.21 -2.32 -10.76
CA THR A 30 2.11 -2.74 -9.68
C THR A 30 1.87 -1.95 -8.39
N TYR A 31 1.65 -0.63 -8.49
CA TYR A 31 1.24 0.21 -7.35
C TYR A 31 -0.05 -0.30 -6.70
N GLU A 32 -1.12 -0.51 -7.49
CA GLU A 32 -2.42 -0.93 -6.95
C GLU A 32 -2.32 -2.29 -6.23
N CYS A 33 -1.55 -3.23 -6.78
CA CYS A 33 -1.34 -4.53 -6.14
C CYS A 33 -0.60 -4.41 -4.81
N TYR A 34 0.46 -3.60 -4.72
CA TYR A 34 1.14 -3.40 -3.44
C TYR A 34 0.24 -2.73 -2.40
N ASN A 35 -0.59 -1.77 -2.81
CA ASN A 35 -1.58 -1.16 -1.91
C ASN A 35 -2.58 -2.21 -1.39
N LEU A 36 -3.11 -3.06 -2.28
CA LEU A 36 -4.05 -4.12 -1.91
C LEU A 36 -3.41 -5.17 -0.97
N LEU A 37 -2.15 -5.54 -1.20
CA LEU A 37 -1.41 -6.41 -0.29
C LEU A 37 -1.23 -5.78 1.08
N GLY A 38 -0.88 -4.50 1.12
CA GLY A 38 -0.73 -3.77 2.38
C GLY A 38 -2.01 -3.85 3.21
N LEU A 39 -3.16 -3.63 2.60
CA LEU A 39 -4.47 -3.72 3.24
C LEU A 39 -4.82 -5.16 3.65
N SER A 40 -4.68 -6.14 2.76
CA SER A 40 -5.01 -7.54 3.05
C SER A 40 -4.17 -8.10 4.21
N VAL A 41 -2.89 -7.75 4.26
CA VAL A 41 -1.97 -8.19 5.30
C VAL A 41 -2.16 -7.44 6.62
N GLU A 42 -2.66 -6.19 6.56
CA GLU A 42 -3.10 -5.44 7.74
C GLU A 42 -4.28 -6.13 8.45
N GLU A 43 -5.25 -6.65 7.69
CA GLU A 43 -6.45 -7.29 8.22
C GLU A 43 -6.16 -8.58 8.98
N ILE A 44 -5.08 -9.29 8.64
CA ILE A 44 -4.57 -10.45 9.42
C ILE A 44 -3.58 -10.06 10.52
N ASN A 45 -3.51 -8.77 10.86
CA ASN A 45 -2.66 -8.20 11.92
C ASN A 45 -1.15 -8.35 11.70
N ASN A 46 -0.69 -8.63 10.47
CA ASN A 46 0.73 -8.64 10.14
C ASN A 46 1.21 -7.24 9.74
N TYR A 47 1.19 -6.33 10.70
CA TYR A 47 1.45 -4.91 10.49
C TYR A 47 2.83 -4.61 9.88
N LYS A 48 3.86 -5.37 10.26
CA LYS A 48 5.21 -5.19 9.70
C LYS A 48 5.23 -5.45 8.19
N LYS A 49 4.60 -6.54 7.74
CA LYS A 49 4.55 -6.90 6.31
C LYS A 49 3.60 -5.97 5.54
N SER A 50 2.50 -5.54 6.16
CA SER A 50 1.62 -4.49 5.60
C SER A 50 2.40 -3.20 5.29
N LEU A 51 3.17 -2.69 6.25
CA LEU A 51 4.01 -1.50 6.06
C LEU A 51 5.03 -1.69 4.93
N GLN A 52 5.65 -2.87 4.82
CA GLN A 52 6.59 -3.17 3.72
C GLN A 52 5.93 -3.05 2.34
N TYR A 53 4.68 -3.51 2.21
CA TYR A 53 3.95 -3.38 0.95
C TYR A 53 3.56 -1.94 0.65
N PHE A 54 3.14 -1.16 1.66
CA PHE A 54 2.89 0.27 1.47
C PHE A 54 4.15 1.04 1.04
N GLU A 55 5.33 0.70 1.57
CA GLU A 55 6.61 1.27 1.11
C GLU A 55 6.93 0.90 -0.36
N LEU A 56 6.61 -0.32 -0.78
CA LEU A 56 6.76 -0.73 -2.18
C LEU A 56 5.78 0.00 -3.11
N ALA A 57 4.57 0.31 -2.62
CA ALA A 57 3.60 1.13 -3.33
C ALA A 57 4.10 2.57 -3.50
N LEU A 58 4.68 3.19 -2.45
CA LEU A 58 5.29 4.52 -2.54
C LEU A 58 6.40 4.58 -3.61
N LYS A 59 7.25 3.55 -3.69
CA LYS A 59 8.29 3.45 -4.73
C LYS A 59 7.72 3.41 -6.15
N GLN A 60 6.54 2.80 -6.35
CA GLN A 60 5.89 2.83 -7.66
C GLN A 60 5.28 4.20 -7.97
N LEU A 61 4.80 4.93 -6.95
CA LEU A 61 4.35 6.31 -7.14
C LEU A 61 5.49 7.23 -7.57
N ASP A 62 6.70 7.07 -7.01
CA ASP A 62 7.89 7.81 -7.44
C ASP A 62 8.25 7.54 -8.91
N LYS A 63 8.06 6.30 -9.37
CA LYS A 63 8.23 5.95 -10.79
C LYS A 63 7.14 6.57 -11.66
N LEU A 64 5.88 6.54 -11.23
CA LEU A 64 4.78 7.17 -11.96
C LEU A 64 4.98 8.69 -12.13
N ASP A 65 5.52 9.35 -11.11
CA ASP A 65 5.94 10.76 -11.21
C ASP A 65 6.98 10.95 -12.34
N SER A 66 7.94 10.03 -12.45
CA SER A 66 8.98 10.05 -13.49
C SER A 66 8.46 9.67 -14.89
N GLU A 67 7.40 8.87 -14.96
CA GLU A 67 6.73 8.44 -16.21
C GLU A 67 5.75 9.50 -16.76
N GLY A 68 5.59 10.64 -16.09
CA GLY A 68 4.70 11.71 -16.52
C GLY A 68 3.22 11.43 -16.28
N TYR A 69 2.90 10.55 -15.32
CA TYR A 69 1.52 10.31 -14.90
C TYR A 69 0.89 11.59 -14.31
N SER A 70 -0.44 11.63 -14.28
CA SER A 70 -1.16 12.78 -13.69
C SER A 70 -0.72 13.02 -12.24
N LYS A 71 -0.09 14.18 -11.99
CA LYS A 71 0.37 14.58 -10.65
C LYS A 71 -0.74 14.53 -9.62
N GLU A 72 -1.92 15.01 -9.96
CA GLU A 72 -3.10 14.97 -9.07
C GLU A 72 -3.44 13.52 -8.66
N ARG A 73 -3.42 12.58 -9.62
CA ARG A 73 -3.67 11.17 -9.32
C ARG A 73 -2.57 10.56 -8.45
N VAL A 74 -1.32 10.90 -8.70
CA VAL A 74 -0.18 10.41 -7.89
C VAL A 74 -0.25 10.96 -6.47
N ILE A 75 -0.51 12.26 -6.30
CA ILE A 75 -0.71 12.91 -5.00
C ILE A 75 -1.83 12.23 -4.23
N LYS A 76 -3.00 12.04 -4.85
CA LYS A 76 -4.15 11.38 -4.21
C LYS A 76 -3.79 9.96 -3.75
N SER A 77 -3.14 9.19 -4.62
CA SER A 77 -2.65 7.85 -4.29
C SER A 77 -1.64 7.88 -3.12
N ARG A 78 -0.69 8.82 -3.13
CA ARG A 78 0.33 8.96 -2.09
C ARG A 78 -0.28 9.32 -0.73
N THR A 79 -1.24 10.25 -0.72
CA THR A 79 -2.02 10.59 0.49
C THR A 79 -2.76 9.38 1.03
N SER A 80 -3.39 8.56 0.18
CA SER A 80 -4.03 7.31 0.61
C SER A 80 -3.04 6.34 1.26
N ILE A 81 -1.84 6.17 0.70
CA ILE A 81 -0.82 5.29 1.30
C ILE A 81 -0.37 5.80 2.67
N TYR A 82 -0.11 7.09 2.82
CA TYR A 82 0.24 7.65 4.14
C TYR A 82 -0.88 7.47 5.17
N ASN A 83 -2.14 7.61 4.76
CA ASN A 83 -3.28 7.34 5.63
C ASN A 83 -3.36 5.88 6.05
N ASN A 84 -3.14 4.94 5.13
CA ASN A 84 -3.15 3.51 5.41
C ASN A 84 -2.02 3.15 6.39
N MET A 85 -0.79 3.59 6.12
CA MET A 85 0.34 3.39 7.03
C MET A 85 0.08 4.00 8.42
N GLY A 86 -0.54 5.20 8.47
CA GLY A 86 -0.97 5.81 9.73
C GLY A 86 -1.99 4.96 10.48
N GLY A 87 -2.94 4.35 9.76
CA GLY A 87 -3.90 3.37 10.29
C GLY A 87 -3.20 2.15 10.89
N VAL A 88 -2.22 1.59 10.20
CA VAL A 88 -1.40 0.47 10.70
C VAL A 88 -0.68 0.85 12.00
N TYR A 89 0.02 1.98 12.04
CA TYR A 89 0.71 2.41 13.26
C TYR A 89 -0.24 2.72 14.40
N LYS A 90 -1.44 3.22 14.12
CA LYS A 90 -2.51 3.39 15.12
C LYS A 90 -2.95 2.05 15.70
N LYS A 91 -3.13 1.01 14.85
CA LYS A 91 -3.43 -0.36 15.30
C LYS A 91 -2.28 -0.96 16.14
N MET A 92 -1.05 -0.55 15.90
CA MET A 92 0.14 -0.89 16.70
C MET A 92 0.31 -0.04 17.98
N GLU A 93 -0.64 0.86 18.29
CA GLU A 93 -0.56 1.82 19.39
C GLU A 93 0.62 2.81 19.31
N ASP A 94 1.28 2.92 18.15
CA ASP A 94 2.32 3.92 17.89
C ASP A 94 1.70 5.19 17.31
N TYR A 95 1.04 5.94 18.19
CA TYR A 95 0.36 7.17 17.81
C TYR A 95 1.33 8.26 17.32
N LYS A 96 2.58 8.25 17.78
CA LYS A 96 3.60 9.22 17.33
C LYS A 96 3.87 9.06 15.84
N ARG A 97 4.14 7.82 15.38
CA ARG A 97 4.35 7.53 13.95
C ARG A 97 3.08 7.70 13.14
N ALA A 98 1.92 7.31 13.67
CA ALA A 98 0.64 7.53 13.00
C ALA A 98 0.38 9.02 12.70
N ILE A 99 0.57 9.91 13.68
CA ILE A 99 0.40 11.36 13.51
C ILE A 99 1.36 11.92 12.46
N LEU A 100 2.62 11.48 12.46
CA LEU A 100 3.61 11.91 11.46
C LEU A 100 3.16 11.55 10.04
N LEU A 101 2.64 10.34 9.84
CA LEU A 101 2.15 9.88 8.54
C LEU A 101 0.90 10.63 8.09
N TYR A 102 -0.08 10.85 8.98
CA TYR A 102 -1.25 11.66 8.64
C TYR A 102 -0.87 13.09 8.26
N LYS A 103 0.11 13.68 8.95
CA LYS A 103 0.65 15.00 8.57
C LYS A 103 1.34 14.96 7.20
N ALA A 104 2.12 13.93 6.91
CA ALA A 104 2.73 13.76 5.58
C ALA A 104 1.66 13.65 4.47
N GLY A 105 0.57 12.91 4.73
CA GLY A 105 -0.60 12.84 3.84
C GLY A 105 -1.20 14.21 3.54
N LEU A 106 -1.37 15.06 4.55
CA LEU A 106 -1.89 16.43 4.41
C LEU A 106 -0.93 17.39 3.71
N GLN A 107 0.38 17.12 3.80
CA GLN A 107 1.44 17.96 3.21
C GLN A 107 1.81 17.54 1.79
N THR A 108 1.27 16.43 1.30
CA THR A 108 1.53 15.95 -0.06
C THR A 108 1.01 16.95 -1.09
N LYS A 109 1.85 17.35 -2.06
CA LYS A 109 1.58 18.37 -3.08
C LYS A 109 2.23 18.02 -4.40
#